data_AF-A0A7V3FVG7-F1
#
_entry.id   AF-A0A7V3FVG7-F1
#
_cell.length_a   1.000
_cell.length_b   1.000
_cell.length_c   1.000
_cell.angle_alpha   90.00
_cell.angle_beta   90.00
_cell.angle_gamma   90.00
#
_symmetry.space_group_name_H-M   'P 1'
#
loop_
_entity.id
_entity.type
_entity.pdbx_description
1 polymer ?
#
loop_
_entity_poly.entity_id
_entity_poly.type
_entity_poly.pdbx_seq_one_letter_code
_entity_poly.pdbx_strand_id
1 'polypeptide(L)' 'MLNVVENIPIEKNAVQVWKECLSLIKENIHFISYSTWFLPIKPAEFDGNTLKVYVPSNYFVEWIEEHYNTLINKTVN' A
#
# COMPACT_ATOMS: atom_id res chain seq x y z
N MET A 1 38.77 -16.69 7.59
CA MET A 1 38.36 -15.36 7.09
C MET A 1 36.87 -15.25 7.35
N LEU A 2 36.43 -14.25 8.11
CA LEU A 2 35.03 -14.11 8.51
C LEU A 2 34.19 -13.70 7.29
N ASN A 3 33.18 -14.51 6.94
CA ASN A 3 32.11 -14.11 6.05
C ASN A 3 31.23 -13.11 6.78
N VAL A 4 31.50 -11.83 6.57
CA VAL A 4 30.54 -10.78 6.92
C VAL A 4 29.48 -10.82 5.82
N VAL A 5 28.40 -11.57 6.06
CA VAL A 5 27.16 -11.34 5.34
C VAL A 5 26.69 -9.98 5.81
N GLU A 6 26.97 -8.95 5.02
CA GLU A 6 26.50 -7.60 5.31
C GLU A 6 24.98 -7.66 5.47
N ASN A 7 24.48 -7.28 6.65
CA ASN A 7 23.07 -6.96 6.86
C ASN A 7 22.77 -5.70 6.04
N ILE A 8 22.63 -5.85 4.74
CA ILE A 8 22.10 -4.79 3.87
C ILE A 8 20.62 -4.69 4.27
N PRO A 9 20.13 -3.54 4.77
CA PRO A 9 18.71 -3.33 4.94
C PRO A 9 18.08 -3.51 3.56
N ILE A 10 17.28 -4.55 3.39
CA ILE A 10 16.52 -4.72 2.15
C ILE A 10 15.53 -3.56 2.14
N GLU A 11 15.87 -2.51 1.39
CA GLU A 11 14.98 -1.38 1.18
C GLU A 11 13.67 -1.94 0.59
N LYS A 12 12.56 -1.69 1.29
CA LYS A 12 11.26 -2.17 0.81
C LYS A 12 10.97 -1.48 -0.52
N ASN A 13 10.62 -2.25 -1.55
CA ASN A 13 10.14 -1.67 -2.80
C ASN A 13 8.63 -1.41 -2.74
N ALA A 14 8.13 -0.62 -3.70
CA ALA A 14 6.72 -0.24 -3.79
C ALA A 14 5.75 -1.43 -3.76
N VAL A 15 6.15 -2.58 -4.34
CA VAL A 15 5.33 -3.81 -4.35
C VAL A 15 5.20 -4.41 -2.95
N GLN A 16 6.27 -4.43 -2.17
CA GLN A 16 6.24 -4.95 -0.80
C GLN A 16 5.40 -4.05 0.11
N VAL A 17 5.62 -2.74 0.06
CA VAL A 17 4.86 -1.77 0.85
C VAL A 17 3.36 -1.87 0.51
N TRP A 18 3.01 -1.92 -0.77
CA TRP A 18 1.59 -2.03 -1.16
C TRP A 18 0.94 -3.34 -0.71
N LYS A 19 1.67 -4.47 -0.72
CA LYS A 19 1.15 -5.75 -0.19
C LYS A 19 0.85 -5.68 1.30
N GLU A 20 1.69 -4.99 2.07
CA GLU A 20 1.45 -4.76 3.50
C GLU A 20 0.22 -3.86 3.71
N CYS A 21 0.10 -2.76 2.95
CA CYS A 21 -1.08 -1.90 2.98
C CYS A 21 -2.36 -2.69 2.65
N LEU A 22 -2.36 -3.48 1.56
CA LEU A 22 -3.49 -4.31 1.17
C LEU A 22 -3.88 -5.31 2.26
N SER A 23 -2.92 -5.86 2.99
CA SER A 23 -3.18 -6.80 4.08
C SER A 23 -3.92 -6.12 5.24
N LEU A 24 -3.44 -4.95 5.66
CA LEU A 24 -4.08 -4.15 6.71
C LEU A 24 -5.47 -3.68 6.28
N ILE A 25 -5.63 -3.21 5.04
CA ILE A 25 -6.92 -2.74 4.53
C ILE A 25 -7.93 -3.90 4.50
N LYS A 26 -7.52 -5.07 4.01
CA LYS A 26 -8.38 -6.27 3.92
C LYS A 26 -8.92 -6.71 5.28
N GLU A 27 -8.15 -6.53 6.35
CA GLU A 27 -8.59 -6.87 7.72
C GLU A 27 -9.62 -5.89 8.27
N ASN A 28 -9.75 -4.69 7.71
CA ASN A 28 -10.55 -3.61 8.25
C ASN A 28 -11.83 -3.29 7.45
N ILE A 29 -12.04 -3.90 6.27
CA ILE A 29 -13.22 -3.64 5.42
C ILE A 29 -13.82 -4.92 4.84
N HIS A 30 -15.07 -4.84 4.39
CA HIS A 30 -15.72 -5.94 3.67
C HIS A 30 -14.99 -6.31 2.38
N PHE A 31 -14.94 -7.61 2.08
CA PHE A 31 -14.24 -8.14 0.91
C PHE A 31 -14.66 -7.49 -0.42
N ILE A 32 -15.95 -7.17 -0.61
CA ILE A 32 -16.43 -6.52 -1.84
C ILE A 32 -15.84 -5.12 -2.00
N SER A 33 -15.83 -4.33 -0.92
CA SER A 33 -15.20 -3.00 -0.91
C SER A 33 -13.71 -3.11 -1.22
N TYR A 34 -13.03 -4.04 -0.57
CA TYR A 34 -11.61 -4.34 -0.81
C TYR A 34 -11.34 -4.71 -2.27
N SER A 35 -12.11 -5.65 -2.82
CA SER A 35 -11.91 -6.14 -4.18
C SER A 35 -12.21 -5.10 -5.24
N THR A 36 -13.17 -4.21 -4.97
CA THR A 36 -13.58 -3.17 -5.93
C THR A 36 -12.62 -2.00 -5.93
N TRP A 37 -12.22 -1.53 -4.76
CA TRP A 37 -11.52 -0.24 -4.64
C TRP A 37 -10.00 -0.37 -4.48
N PHE A 38 -9.50 -1.47 -3.92
CA PHE A 38 -8.09 -1.59 -3.57
C PHE A 38 -7.32 -2.59 -4.44
N LEU A 39 -7.92 -3.73 -4.79
CA LEU A 39 -7.25 -4.71 -5.67
C LEU A 39 -6.85 -4.17 -7.06
N PRO A 40 -7.62 -3.28 -7.71
CA PRO A 40 -7.24 -2.74 -9.02
C PRO A 40 -6.06 -1.74 -8.99
N ILE A 41 -5.69 -1.24 -7.80
CA ILE A 41 -4.63 -0.25 -7.62
C ILE A 41 -3.27 -0.94 -7.71
N LYS A 42 -2.34 -0.32 -8.44
CA LYS A 42 -0.99 -0.84 -8.66
C LYS A 42 0.07 0.05 -8.02
N PRO A 43 1.09 -0.50 -7.35
CA PRO A 43 2.19 0.30 -6.85
C PRO A 43 3.01 0.87 -8.02
N ALA A 44 3.44 2.12 -7.90
CA ALA A 44 4.24 2.82 -8.89
C ALA A 44 5.67 3.04 -8.40
N GLU A 45 5.83 3.76 -7.30
CA GLU A 45 7.13 4.19 -6.77
C GLU A 45 7.06 4.26 -5.24
N PHE A 46 8.17 3.98 -4.59
CA PHE A 46 8.33 4.19 -3.15
C PHE A 46 9.70 4.81 -2.88
N ASP A 47 9.71 5.94 -2.18
CA ASP A 47 10.91 6.74 -1.88
C ASP A 47 11.41 6.59 -0.43
N GLY A 48 10.90 5.59 0.29
CA GLY A 48 11.18 5.37 1.71
C GLY A 48 10.12 5.95 2.64
N ASN A 49 9.35 6.95 2.20
CA ASN A 49 8.30 7.58 3.02
C ASN A 49 6.95 7.66 2.31
N THR A 50 6.95 7.78 0.99
CA THR A 50 5.77 8.00 0.16
C THR A 50 5.62 6.85 -0.83
N LEU A 51 4.49 6.15 -0.77
CA LEU A 51 4.08 5.18 -1.79
C LEU A 51 3.18 5.87 -2.83
N LYS A 52 3.68 6.00 -4.06
CA LYS A 52 2.85 6.41 -5.21
C LYS A 52 2.19 5.17 -5.82
N VAL A 53 0.94 5.32 -6.22
CA VAL A 53 0.14 4.25 -6.82
C VAL A 53 -0.55 4.73 -8.10
N TYR A 54 -0.81 3.79 -9.00
CA TYR A 54 -1.69 3.97 -10.14
C TYR A 54 -3.10 3.52 -9.79
N VAL A 55 -4.06 4.40 -10.01
CA VAL A 55 -5.49 4.12 -9.90
C VAL A 55 -6.11 3.98 -11.29
N PRO A 56 -7.21 3.20 -11.46
CA PRO A 56 -7.88 3.06 -12.75
C PRO A 56 -8.54 4.35 -13.27
N SER A 57 -9.01 5.23 -12.37
CA SER A 57 -9.64 6.51 -12.71
C SER A 57 -9.70 7.44 -11.49
N ASN A 58 -10.01 8.72 -11.70
CA ASN A 58 -10.17 9.70 -10.61
C ASN A 58 -11.29 9.33 -9.62
N TYR A 59 -12.32 8.59 -10.05
CA TYR A 59 -13.38 8.11 -9.17
C TYR A 59 -12.87 7.22 -8.03
N PHE A 60 -11.76 6.50 -8.23
CA PHE A 60 -11.14 5.72 -7.16
C PHE A 60 -10.61 6.64 -6.06
N VAL A 61 -9.98 7.75 -6.45
CA VAL A 61 -9.42 8.72 -5.50
C VAL A 61 -10.55 9.34 -4.68
N GLU A 62 -11.56 9.89 -5.36
CA GLU A 62 -12.72 10.52 -4.72
C GLU A 62 -13.41 9.57 -3.74
N TRP A 63 -13.73 8.35 -4.19
CA TRP A 63 -14.42 7.38 -3.34
C TRP A 63 -13.59 6.97 -2.13
N ILE A 64 -12.28 6.77 -2.31
CA ILE A 64 -11.38 6.36 -1.24
C ILE A 64 -11.17 7.47 -0.22
N GLU A 65 -11.02 8.72 -0.67
CA GLU A 65 -10.92 9.87 0.22
C GLU A 65 -12.20 10.12 1.00
N GLU A 66 -13.37 9.94 0.39
CA GLU A 66 -14.65 10.10 1.08
C GLU A 66 -14.92 8.99 2.11
N HIS A 67 -14.60 7.73 1.78
CA HIS A 67 -15.06 6.58 2.56
C HIS A 67 -13.98 5.91 3.42
N TYR A 68 -12.69 6.07 3.08
CA TYR A 68 -11.59 5.31 3.70
C TYR A 68 -10.44 6.18 4.23
N ASN A 69 -10.58 7.51 4.28
CA ASN A 69 -9.55 8.42 4.80
C ASN A 69 -9.06 8.02 6.21
N THR A 70 -10.00 7.75 7.13
CA THR A 70 -9.69 7.29 8.49
C THR A 70 -8.90 5.98 8.52
N LEU A 71 -9.18 5.07 7.57
CA LEU A 71 -8.47 3.80 7.47
C LEU A 71 -7.05 3.98 6.92
N ILE A 72 -6.90 4.80 5.87
CA ILE A 72 -5.61 5.07 5.24
C ILE A 72 -4.65 5.73 6.25
N ASN A 73 -5.12 6.73 7.00
CA ASN A 73 -4.29 7.41 8.00
C ASN A 73 -3.82 6.48 9.13
N LYS A 74 -4.55 5.40 9.42
CA LYS A 74 -4.13 4.38 10.41
C LYS A 74 -3.12 3.37 9.84
N THR A 75 -3.11 3.21 8.53
CA THR A 75 -2.31 2.20 7.82
C THR A 75 -0.91 2.70 7.47
N VAL A 76 -0.72 4.01 7.31
CA VAL A 76 0.52 4.65 6.81
C VAL A 76 1.38 5.27 7.94
N ASN A 77 1.31 4.73 9.16
CA ASN A 77 2.00 5.28 10.33
C ASN A 77 3.47 4.82 10.44
#